data_AF-H5XVF8-F1
#
_entry.id   AF-H5XVF8-F1
#
_cell.length_a   1.000
_cell.length_b   1.000
_cell.length_c   1.000
_cell.angle_alpha   90.00
_cell.angle_beta   90.00
_cell.angle_gamma   90.00
#
_symmetry.space_group_name_H-M   'P 1'
#
loop_
_entity.id
_entity.type
_entity.pdbx_description
1 polymer ?
#
loop_
_entity_poly.entity_id
_entity_poly.type
_entity_poly.pdbx_seq_one_letter_code
_entity_poly.pdbx_strand_id
1 'polypeptide(L)' 'MVWLDVDQPAKKCTLHMNDNCSYLQKKSETLYKGIGDLKRDGGWLSFTDPKLAKLYHQINWPDYQFIDHC' A
#
# COMPACT_ATOMS: atom_id res chain seq x y z
N MET A 1 12.62 -4.01 2.48
CA MET A 1 11.51 -3.86 1.51
C MET A 1 10.47 -2.98 2.16
N VAL A 2 9.65 -2.28 1.39
CA VAL A 2 8.56 -1.47 1.92
C VAL A 2 7.25 -1.92 1.29
N TRP A 3 6.14 -1.62 1.95
CA TRP A 3 4.82 -2.05 1.53
C TRP A 3 3.89 -0.85 1.43
N LEU A 4 3.22 -0.72 0.30
CA LEU A 4 2.19 0.28 0.07
C LEU A 4 0.83 -0.39 0.23
N ASP A 5 0.06 0.04 1.22
CA ASP A 5 -1.35 -0.29 1.33
C ASP A 5 -2.16 0.66 0.45
N VAL A 6 -2.73 0.15 -0.64
CA VAL A 6 -3.67 0.89 -1.48
C VAL A 6 -5.08 0.57 -0.99
N ASP A 7 -5.78 1.57 -0.49
CA ASP A 7 -7.18 1.51 -0.07
C ASP A 7 -8.03 2.34 -1.05
N GLN A 8 -8.69 1.66 -1.98
CA GLN A 8 -9.49 2.32 -3.01
C GLN A 8 -10.77 2.95 -2.44
N PRO A 9 -11.56 2.27 -1.57
CA PRO A 9 -12.74 2.87 -0.95
C PRO A 9 -12.44 4.16 -0.17
N ALA A 10 -11.32 4.19 0.56
CA ALA A 10 -10.88 5.38 1.30
C ALA A 10 -10.10 6.40 0.46
N LYS A 11 -9.83 6.10 -0.82
CA LYS A 11 -8.96 6.90 -1.72
C LYS A 11 -7.63 7.28 -1.07
N LYS A 12 -6.94 6.29 -0.51
CA LYS A 12 -5.73 6.48 0.28
C LYS A 12 -4.67 5.45 -0.04
N CYS A 13 -3.42 5.88 -0.05
CA CYS A 13 -2.24 5.03 -0.12
C CYS A 13 -1.39 5.24 1.15
N THR A 14 -1.13 4.18 1.90
CA THR A 14 -0.31 4.23 3.13
C THR A 14 0.98 3.47 2.89
N LEU A 15 2.12 4.15 2.94
CA LEU A 15 3.42 3.50 2.85
C LEU A 15 3.85 3.02 4.23
N HIS A 16 4.24 1.77 4.36
CA HIS A 16 4.80 1.16 5.58
C HIS A 16 6.25 0.77 5.30
N MET A 17 7.21 1.37 6.01
CA MET A 17 8.65 1.18 5.80
C MET A 17 9.30 0.26 6.85
N ASN A 18 8.68 0.14 8.03
CA ASN A 18 9.17 -0.68 9.13
C ASN A 18 8.56 -2.09 9.12
N ASP A 19 9.40 -3.12 9.03
CA ASP A 19 8.97 -4.52 9.06
C ASP A 19 8.27 -4.92 10.38
N ASN A 20 8.53 -4.21 11.49
CA ASN A 20 7.85 -4.42 12.78
C ASN A 20 6.47 -3.74 12.85
N CYS A 21 6.00 -3.11 11.78
CA CYS A 21 4.68 -2.49 11.74
C CYS A 21 3.57 -3.54 11.94
N SER A 22 2.70 -3.32 12.93
CA SER A 22 1.63 -4.25 13.29
C SER A 22 0.66 -4.51 12.14
N TYR A 23 0.44 -3.52 11.26
CA TYR A 23 -0.36 -3.67 10.06
C TYR A 23 0.28 -4.64 9.05
N LEU A 24 1.61 -4.58 8.86
CA LEU A 24 2.32 -5.51 7.98
C LEU A 24 2.35 -6.93 8.52
N GLN A 25 2.46 -7.09 9.84
CA GLN A 25 2.41 -8.41 10.48
C GLN A 25 1.03 -9.05 10.39
N LYS A 26 -0.03 -8.23 10.35
CA LYS A 26 -1.43 -8.69 10.31
C LYS A 26 -2.04 -8.66 8.90
N LYS A 27 -1.33 -8.15 7.89
CA LYS A 27 -1.87 -8.09 6.53
C LYS A 27 -2.18 -9.52 6.05
N SER A 28 -3.38 -9.69 5.53
CA SER A 28 -3.82 -10.94 4.94
C SER A 28 -4.56 -10.64 3.66
N GLU A 29 -4.50 -11.58 2.74
CA GLU A 29 -5.31 -11.53 1.55
C GLU A 29 -6.77 -11.78 1.93
N THR A 30 -7.67 -11.02 1.32
CA THR A 30 -9.12 -11.22 1.46
C THR A 30 -9.76 -11.37 0.08
N LEU A 31 -11.08 -11.60 0.07
CA LEU A 31 -11.85 -11.64 -1.17
C LEU A 31 -11.72 -10.33 -1.98
N TYR A 32 -11.53 -9.19 -1.31
CA TYR A 32 -11.57 -7.87 -1.94
C TYR A 32 -10.26 -7.07 -1.83
N LYS A 33 -9.29 -7.54 -1.03
CA LYS A 33 -7.98 -6.90 -0.85
C LYS A 33 -6.86 -7.90 -1.11
N GLY A 34 -5.98 -7.58 -2.06
CA GLY A 34 -4.89 -8.44 -2.51
C GLY A 34 -3.58 -8.31 -1.71
N ILE A 35 -2.64 -9.23 -1.94
CA ILE A 35 -1.24 -9.14 -1.49
C ILE A 35 -0.36 -9.44 -2.71
N GLY A 36 0.44 -8.47 -3.14
CA GLY A 36 1.20 -8.51 -4.38
C GLY A 36 0.40 -8.05 -5.61
N ASP A 37 -0.93 -7.98 -5.47
CA ASP A 37 -1.87 -7.53 -6.48
C ASP A 37 -2.94 -6.60 -5.88
N LEU A 38 -3.68 -5.92 -6.75
CA LEU A 38 -4.84 -5.11 -6.36
C LEU A 38 -6.13 -5.84 -6.73
N LYS A 39 -7.04 -5.91 -5.76
CA LYS A 39 -8.43 -6.37 -5.95
C LYS A 39 -9.39 -5.19 -5.90
N ARG A 40 -10.69 -5.48 -5.79
CA ARG A 40 -11.77 -4.47 -5.78
C ARG A 40 -11.52 -3.33 -4.78
N ASP A 41 -11.12 -3.66 -3.55
CA ASP A 41 -10.94 -2.69 -2.47
C ASP A 41 -9.47 -2.24 -2.34
N GLY A 42 -8.58 -2.73 -3.23
CA GLY A 42 -7.16 -2.44 -3.24
C GLY A 42 -6.30 -3.63 -2.80
N GLY A 43 -5.17 -3.35 -2.15
CA GLY A 43 -4.20 -4.39 -1.83
C GLY A 43 -2.87 -3.87 -1.33
N TRP A 44 -2.02 -4.81 -0.93
CA TRP A 44 -0.68 -4.57 -0.43
C TRP A 44 0.34 -4.79 -1.53
N LEU A 45 1.06 -3.75 -1.93
CA LEU A 45 2.11 -3.82 -2.96
C LEU A 45 3.48 -3.67 -2.32
N SER A 46 4.41 -4.57 -2.63
CA SER A 46 5.78 -4.48 -2.12
C SER A 46 6.69 -3.74 -3.10
N PHE A 47 7.61 -2.96 -2.54
CA PHE A 47 8.62 -2.22 -3.29
C PHE A 47 9.98 -2.40 -2.61
N THR A 48 11.04 -2.33 -3.41
CA THR A 48 12.41 -2.38 -2.90
C THR A 48 12.86 -1.05 -2.28
N ASP A 49 12.27 0.07 -2.72
CA ASP A 49 12.61 1.43 -2.30
C ASP A 49 11.32 2.26 -2.05
N PRO A 50 11.20 3.00 -0.93
CA PRO A 50 10.15 4.00 -0.69
C PRO A 50 9.87 4.95 -1.86
N LYS A 51 10.91 5.36 -2.59
CA LYS A 51 10.79 6.26 -3.74
C LYS A 51 9.98 5.64 -4.87
N LEU A 52 10.13 4.32 -5.09
CA LEU A 52 9.36 3.60 -6.11
C LEU A 52 7.88 3.51 -5.71
N ALA A 53 7.59 3.30 -4.42
CA ALA A 53 6.22 3.31 -3.93
C ALA A 53 5.56 4.70 -4.07
N LYS A 54 6.30 5.78 -3.79
CA LYS A 54 5.83 7.16 -4.00
C LYS A 54 5.59 7.46 -5.48
N LEU A 55 6.51 7.05 -6.35
CA LEU A 55 6.34 7.21 -7.80
C LEU A 55 5.14 6.42 -8.31
N TYR A 56 4.94 5.19 -7.83
CA TYR A 56 3.78 4.38 -8.18
C TYR A 56 2.46 5.08 -7.79
N HIS A 57 2.39 5.65 -6.57
CA HIS A 57 1.24 6.46 -6.15
C HIS A 57 1.00 7.65 -7.07
N GLN A 58 2.04 8.44 -7.38
CA GLN A 58 1.92 9.62 -8.23
C GLN A 58 1.41 9.30 -9.64
N ILE A 59 1.79 8.15 -10.19
CA ILE A 59 1.39 7.73 -11.55
C ILE A 59 -0.04 7.18 -11.56
N ASN A 60 -0.37 6.30 -10.61
CA ASN A 60 -1.60 5.51 -10.68
C ASN A 60 -2.75 6.11 -9.86
N TRP A 61 -2.42 6.84 -8.80
CA TRP A 61 -3.37 7.32 -7.80
C TRP A 61 -3.06 8.77 -7.36
N PRO A 62 -2.83 9.72 -8.29
CA PRO A 62 -2.42 11.09 -7.94
C PRO A 62 -3.41 11.82 -7.04
N ASP A 63 -4.70 11.49 -7.17
CA ASP A 63 -5.78 12.10 -6.38
C ASP A 63 -5.99 11.43 -5.01
N TYR A 64 -5.26 10.35 -4.71
CA TYR A 64 -5.38 9.65 -3.43
C TYR A 64 -4.50 10.31 -2.39
N GLN A 65 -4.98 10.34 -1.13
CA GLN A 65 -4.15 10.80 -0.02
C GLN A 65 -2.96 9.85 0.16
N PHE A 66 -1.75 10.40 0.18
CA PHE A 66 -0.55 9.64 0.50
C PHE A 66 -0.16 9.83 1.97
N ILE A 67 0.06 8.73 2.69
CA ILE A 67 0.50 8.75 4.08
C ILE A 67 1.81 7.98 4.21
N ASP A 68 2.87 8.65 4.65
CA ASP A 68 4.09 8.00 5.14
C ASP A 68 3.82 7.48 6.56
N HIS A 69 3.70 6.16 6.70
CA HIS A 69 3.52 5.45 7.97
C HIS A 69 4.77 4.61 8.27
N CYS A 70 5.18 4.61 9.54
CA CYS A 70 6.28 3.82 10.12
C CYS A 70 7.53 3.60 9.23
#